data_AF-A0A524NZE6-F1
#
_entry.id   AF-A0A524NZE6-F1
#
_cell.length_a   1.000
_cell.length_b   1.000
_cell.length_c   1.000
_cell.angle_alpha   90.00
_cell.angle_beta   90.00
_cell.angle_gamma   90.00
#
_symmetry.space_group_name_H-M   'P 1'
#
loop_
_entity.id
_entity.type
_entity.pdbx_description
1 polymer ?
#
loop_
_entity_poly.entity_id
_entity_poly.type
_entity_poly.pdbx_seq_one_letter_code
_entity_poly.pdbx_strand_id
1 'polypeptide(L)'
;MNNNHTKVKRNYWILGMLGLRVLVTTPLMRDWFARDVETLMGQGKYLSAALLGAVVFDNFPIFPYAGFPLLGSILGIALARNESQRKILLYTGVQGVVWFVIGMIGLQSLGGIDPSTIDLNTTEALLEDTYRQYGQLGISFLYFFAALCLFDYISPTTQARRTRYFPWLRRFGMISATVYVFESILAATFRHLLNALPWFAGWNESMGGVILYGLFLVGVWGLIAYFWEKINYKFSLEWGLIQIIKKGSGKQSDKYDLERLKNME
;
A
#
# COMPACT_ATOMS: atom_id res chain seq x y z
N MET A 1 23.79 27.79 7.38
CA MET A 1 22.52 27.03 7.56
C MET A 1 21.54 27.12 6.37
N ASN A 2 21.59 28.14 5.49
CA ASN A 2 20.62 28.30 4.38
C ASN A 2 20.63 27.19 3.31
N ASN A 3 21.76 26.52 3.08
CA ASN A 3 21.90 25.50 2.02
C ASN A 3 21.12 24.20 2.26
N ASN A 4 20.71 23.93 3.50
CA ASN A 4 19.95 22.71 3.79
C ASN A 4 18.46 22.87 3.45
N HIS A 5 17.88 24.06 3.62
CA HIS A 5 16.47 24.31 3.27
C HIS A 5 16.25 24.31 1.75
N THR A 6 17.18 24.87 0.97
CA THR A 6 17.08 24.90 -0.49
C THR A 6 17.13 23.49 -1.09
N LYS A 7 18.00 22.62 -0.55
CA LYS A 7 18.08 21.20 -0.97
C LYS A 7 16.78 20.44 -0.72
N VAL A 8 16.08 20.71 0.38
CA VAL A 8 14.84 19.99 0.74
C VAL A 8 13.70 20.38 -0.19
N LYS A 9 13.50 21.68 -0.40
CA LYS A 9 12.49 22.17 -1.36
C LYS A 9 12.72 21.58 -2.74
N ARG A 10 13.98 21.55 -3.18
CA ARG A 10 14.37 20.92 -4.44
C ARG A 10 13.99 19.43 -4.47
N ASN A 11 14.24 18.68 -3.39
CA ASN A 11 13.88 17.27 -3.33
C ASN A 11 12.37 17.04 -3.39
N TYR A 12 11.56 17.87 -2.72
CA TYR A 12 10.10 17.81 -2.84
C TYR A 12 9.64 18.03 -4.28
N TRP A 13 10.20 19.04 -4.95
CA TRP A 13 9.89 19.30 -6.35
C TRP A 13 10.30 18.15 -7.27
N ILE A 14 11.51 17.61 -7.11
CA ILE A 14 11.98 16.48 -7.94
C ILE A 14 11.07 15.27 -7.74
N LEU A 15 10.80 14.88 -6.49
CA LEU A 15 9.94 13.72 -6.20
C LEU A 15 8.51 13.95 -6.68
N GLY A 16 7.97 15.15 -6.50
CA GLY A 16 6.61 15.50 -6.92
C GLY A 16 6.46 15.49 -8.42
N MET A 17 7.40 16.10 -9.15
CA MET A 17 7.41 16.11 -10.61
C MET A 17 7.63 14.71 -11.20
N LEU A 18 8.50 13.90 -10.60
CA LEU A 18 8.70 12.50 -11.04
C LEU A 18 7.46 11.66 -10.78
N GLY A 19 6.87 11.75 -9.59
CA GLY A 19 5.64 11.02 -9.24
C GLY A 19 4.48 11.40 -10.14
N LEU A 20 4.26 12.71 -10.36
CA LEU A 20 3.25 13.21 -11.29
C LEU A 20 3.50 12.75 -12.72
N ARG A 21 4.76 12.82 -13.19
CA ARG A 21 5.11 12.36 -14.53
C ARG A 21 4.77 10.88 -14.70
N VAL A 22 5.19 10.03 -13.76
CA VAL A 22 4.87 8.60 -13.77
C VAL A 22 3.36 8.41 -13.91
N LEU A 23 2.58 8.98 -12.99
CA LEU A 23 1.12 8.83 -12.99
C LEU A 23 0.48 9.34 -14.28
N VAL A 24 0.82 10.53 -14.76
CA VAL A 24 0.26 11.10 -16.00
C VAL A 24 0.63 10.27 -17.23
N THR A 25 1.84 9.70 -17.28
CA THR A 25 2.26 8.85 -18.41
C THR A 25 1.71 7.43 -18.34
N THR A 26 1.25 6.97 -17.18
CA THR A 26 0.74 5.61 -16.97
C THR A 26 -0.32 5.20 -18.00
N PRO A 27 -1.45 5.92 -18.19
CA PRO A 27 -2.50 5.50 -19.12
C PRO A 27 -1.96 5.28 -20.55
N LEU A 28 -1.10 6.20 -21.01
CA LEU A 28 -0.50 6.14 -22.33
C LEU A 28 0.47 4.95 -22.47
N MET A 29 1.26 4.69 -21.43
CA MET A 29 2.17 3.56 -21.43
C MET A 29 1.41 2.24 -21.38
N ARG A 30 0.35 2.13 -20.56
CA ARG A 30 -0.47 0.91 -20.49
C ARG A 30 -1.08 0.57 -21.83
N ASP A 31 -1.73 1.53 -22.48
CA ASP A 31 -2.35 1.32 -23.79
C ASP A 31 -1.32 0.95 -24.87
N TRP A 32 -0.17 1.62 -24.89
CA TRP A 32 0.88 1.31 -25.87
C TRP A 32 1.45 -0.09 -25.65
N PHE A 33 1.91 -0.40 -24.43
CA PHE A 33 2.61 -1.66 -24.17
C PHE A 33 1.68 -2.87 -24.09
N ALA A 34 0.36 -2.68 -23.88
CA ALA A 34 -0.62 -3.78 -23.93
C ALA A 34 -0.53 -4.59 -25.23
N ARG A 35 -0.45 -3.89 -26.36
CA ARG A 35 -0.36 -4.51 -27.70
C ARG A 35 0.92 -5.32 -27.87
N ASP A 36 2.02 -4.83 -27.31
CA ASP A 36 3.30 -5.52 -27.35
C ASP A 36 3.27 -6.79 -26.49
N VAL A 37 2.64 -6.73 -25.31
CA VAL A 37 2.45 -7.91 -24.44
C VAL A 37 1.64 -8.99 -25.16
N GLU A 38 0.50 -8.64 -25.75
CA GLU A 38 -0.33 -9.58 -26.52
C GLU A 38 0.44 -10.18 -27.71
N THR A 39 1.20 -9.36 -28.43
CA THR A 39 2.03 -9.80 -29.56
C THR A 39 3.10 -10.79 -29.10
N LEU A 40 3.77 -10.52 -27.97
CA LEU A 40 4.77 -11.41 -27.39
C LEU A 40 4.16 -12.73 -26.93
N MET A 41 2.95 -12.71 -26.36
CA MET A 41 2.21 -13.91 -25.99
C MET A 41 1.85 -14.74 -27.23
N GLY A 42 1.35 -14.11 -28.29
CA GLY A 42 1.04 -14.77 -29.56
C GLY A 42 2.27 -15.39 -30.24
N GLN A 43 3.46 -14.84 -30.00
CA GLN A 43 4.74 -15.39 -30.47
C GLN A 43 5.34 -16.47 -29.56
N GLY A 44 4.69 -16.84 -28.45
CA GLY A 44 5.21 -17.79 -27.46
C GLY A 44 6.37 -17.25 -26.60
N LYS A 45 6.62 -15.93 -26.60
CA LYS A 45 7.68 -15.28 -25.83
C LYS A 45 7.21 -14.90 -24.42
N TYR A 46 6.78 -15.90 -23.65
CA TYR A 46 6.12 -15.70 -22.35
C TYR A 46 6.96 -14.96 -21.32
N LEU A 47 8.27 -15.20 -21.25
CA LEU A 47 9.14 -14.49 -20.30
C LEU A 47 9.20 -12.98 -20.59
N SER A 48 9.34 -12.62 -21.87
CA SER A 48 9.35 -11.20 -22.27
C SER A 48 7.99 -10.54 -22.05
N ALA A 49 6.90 -11.26 -22.36
CA ALA A 49 5.55 -10.79 -22.08
C ALA A 49 5.33 -10.58 -20.57
N ALA A 50 5.79 -11.50 -19.72
CA ALA A 50 5.69 -11.40 -18.27
C ALA A 50 6.52 -10.24 -17.70
N LEU A 51 7.75 -10.04 -18.18
CA LEU A 51 8.59 -8.92 -17.74
C LEU A 51 8.02 -7.57 -18.17
N LEU A 52 7.60 -7.44 -19.43
CA LEU A 52 6.95 -6.22 -19.90
C LEU A 52 5.62 -5.99 -19.17
N GLY A 53 4.90 -7.08 -18.95
CA GLY A 53 3.62 -7.08 -18.27
C GLY A 53 3.76 -6.58 -16.83
N ALA A 54 4.70 -7.12 -16.07
CA ALA A 54 4.99 -6.69 -14.71
C ALA A 54 5.41 -5.22 -14.60
N VAL A 55 6.00 -4.64 -15.65
CA VAL A 55 6.41 -3.23 -15.63
C VAL A 55 5.22 -2.30 -15.86
N VAL A 56 4.34 -2.60 -16.82
CA VAL A 56 3.34 -1.64 -17.28
C VAL A 56 1.91 -2.18 -17.29
N PHE A 57 1.70 -3.46 -17.56
CA PHE A 57 0.41 -3.99 -17.96
C PHE A 57 -0.40 -4.65 -16.83
N ASP A 58 0.27 -5.44 -15.98
CA ASP A 58 -0.33 -6.30 -14.95
C ASP A 58 -1.26 -5.51 -13.99
N ASN A 59 -2.05 -6.20 -13.18
CA ASN A 59 -2.93 -5.61 -12.16
C ASN A 59 -2.15 -4.78 -11.12
N PHE A 60 -0.86 -5.10 -10.94
CA PHE A 60 0.04 -4.38 -10.04
C PHE A 60 1.35 -3.98 -10.74
N PRO A 61 1.30 -3.12 -11.78
CA PRO A 61 2.46 -2.87 -12.61
C PRO A 61 3.46 -1.94 -11.90
N ILE A 62 4.75 -2.28 -11.95
CA ILE A 62 5.81 -1.57 -11.21
C ILE A 62 5.83 -0.08 -11.55
N PHE A 63 5.70 0.28 -12.84
CA PHE A 63 5.85 1.66 -13.28
C PHE A 63 4.76 2.58 -12.71
N PRO A 64 3.45 2.29 -12.87
CA PRO A 64 2.40 3.10 -12.25
C PRO A 64 2.52 3.19 -10.73
N TYR A 65 2.80 2.04 -10.08
CA TYR A 65 2.96 1.99 -8.64
C TYR A 65 4.20 2.75 -8.15
N ALA A 66 5.22 3.00 -8.98
CA ALA A 66 6.38 3.81 -8.61
C ALA A 66 6.03 5.27 -8.30
N GLY A 67 4.91 5.80 -8.83
CA GLY A 67 4.43 7.14 -8.49
C GLY A 67 4.04 7.28 -7.03
N PHE A 68 3.53 6.20 -6.43
CA PHE A 68 2.98 6.18 -5.07
C PHE A 68 4.08 6.41 -4.01
N PRO A 69 5.20 5.63 -3.97
CA PRO A 69 6.28 5.86 -3.02
C PRO A 69 7.02 7.17 -3.31
N LEU A 70 7.05 7.68 -4.54
CA LEU A 70 7.64 9.00 -4.83
C LEU A 70 6.86 10.12 -4.12
N LEU A 71 5.53 10.12 -4.23
CA LEU A 71 4.68 11.08 -3.53
C LEU A 71 4.65 10.84 -2.02
N GLY A 72 4.63 9.58 -1.59
CA GLY A 72 4.72 9.20 -0.17
C GLY A 72 6.06 9.58 0.47
N SER A 73 7.16 9.57 -0.28
CA SER A 73 8.47 10.00 0.20
C SER A 73 8.52 11.47 0.56
N ILE A 74 7.72 12.32 -0.10
CA ILE A 74 7.59 13.74 0.29
C ILE A 74 7.02 13.85 1.70
N LEU A 75 5.96 13.08 1.99
CA LEU A 75 5.37 12.99 3.33
C LEU A 75 6.40 12.45 4.33
N GLY A 76 7.09 11.36 4.01
CA GLY A 76 8.12 10.77 4.86
C GLY A 76 9.26 11.74 5.19
N ILE A 77 9.76 12.49 4.20
CA ILE A 77 10.81 13.51 4.41
C ILE A 77 10.26 14.67 5.25
N ALA A 78 9.03 15.11 5.02
CA ALA A 78 8.40 16.18 5.80
C ALA A 78 8.24 15.80 7.29
N LEU A 79 7.81 14.56 7.55
CA LEU A 79 7.72 14.00 8.90
C LEU A 79 9.10 13.88 9.56
N ALA A 80 10.08 13.29 8.87
CA ALA A 80 11.43 13.10 9.40
C ALA A 80 12.14 14.42 9.76
N ARG A 81 11.74 15.52 9.12
CA ARG A 81 12.28 16.86 9.37
C ARG A 81 11.47 17.68 10.38
N ASN A 82 10.39 17.13 10.93
CA ASN A 82 9.46 17.85 11.80
C ASN A 82 8.96 19.16 11.16
N GLU A 83 8.61 19.12 9.86
CA GLU A 83 7.95 20.26 9.21
C GLU A 83 6.63 20.59 9.93
N SER A 84 6.12 21.81 9.73
CA SER A 84 4.93 22.24 10.46
C SER A 84 3.72 21.34 10.15
N GLN A 85 3.00 20.93 11.21
CA GLN A 85 1.84 20.04 11.13
C GLN A 85 0.83 20.50 10.08
N ARG A 86 0.55 21.81 10.03
CA ARG A 86 -0.35 22.41 9.03
C ARG A 86 0.09 22.13 7.60
N LYS A 87 1.38 22.20 7.27
CA LYS A 87 1.89 21.93 5.93
C LYS A 87 1.76 20.44 5.57
N ILE A 88 2.08 19.57 6.52
CA ILE A 88 2.00 18.12 6.33
C ILE A 88 0.53 17.72 6.11
N LEU A 89 -0.38 18.16 6.98
CA LEU A 89 -1.80 17.90 6.84
C LEU A 89 -2.38 18.47 5.55
N LEU A 90 -2.01 19.70 5.18
CA LEU A 90 -2.47 20.31 3.93
C LEU A 90 -1.99 19.50 2.72
N TYR A 91 -0.71 19.14 2.66
CA TYR A 91 -0.17 18.33 1.57
C TYR A 91 -0.88 16.99 1.48
N THR A 92 -0.95 16.24 2.58
CA THR A 92 -1.54 14.91 2.63
C THR A 92 -3.03 14.94 2.29
N GLY A 93 -3.77 15.90 2.84
CA GLY A 93 -5.20 16.08 2.56
C GLY A 93 -5.47 16.49 1.11
N VAL A 94 -4.71 17.46 0.57
CA VAL A 94 -4.86 17.88 -0.83
C VAL A 94 -4.53 16.75 -1.80
N GLN A 95 -3.42 16.02 -1.59
CA GLN A 95 -3.10 14.85 -2.41
C GLN A 95 -4.21 13.81 -2.34
N GLY A 96 -4.72 13.53 -1.14
CA GLY A 96 -5.81 12.59 -0.93
C GLY A 96 -7.07 12.95 -1.71
N VAL A 97 -7.54 14.20 -1.57
CA VAL A 97 -8.74 14.68 -2.27
C VAL A 97 -8.52 14.72 -3.78
N VAL A 98 -7.40 15.26 -4.26
CA VAL A 98 -7.14 15.41 -5.70
C VAL A 98 -7.11 14.05 -6.40
N TRP A 99 -6.34 13.09 -5.89
CA TRP A 99 -6.24 11.77 -6.53
C TRP A 99 -7.54 10.96 -6.40
N PHE A 100 -8.23 11.08 -5.27
CA PHE A 100 -9.54 10.45 -5.10
C PHE A 100 -10.54 10.99 -6.12
N VAL A 101 -10.66 12.31 -6.27
CA VAL A 101 -11.57 12.94 -7.23
C VAL A 101 -11.21 12.59 -8.67
N ILE A 102 -9.93 12.63 -9.04
CA ILE A 102 -9.48 12.21 -10.39
C ILE A 102 -9.86 10.75 -10.66
N GLY A 103 -9.60 9.86 -9.71
CA GLY A 103 -9.97 8.45 -9.83
C GLY A 103 -11.48 8.25 -9.98
N MET A 104 -12.29 8.92 -9.15
CA MET A 104 -13.75 8.80 -9.22
C MET A 104 -14.34 9.38 -10.51
N ILE A 105 -13.84 10.53 -10.99
CA ILE A 105 -14.29 11.12 -12.26
C ILE A 105 -13.94 10.20 -13.43
N GLY A 106 -12.72 9.65 -13.45
CA GLY A 106 -12.28 8.73 -14.49
C GLY A 106 -13.12 7.46 -14.52
N LEU A 107 -13.35 6.82 -13.37
CA LEU A 107 -14.23 5.64 -13.26
C LEU A 107 -15.66 5.96 -13.71
N GLN A 108 -16.24 7.08 -13.25
CA GLN A 108 -17.58 7.47 -13.65
C GLN A 108 -17.71 7.69 -15.16
N SER A 109 -16.67 8.21 -15.81
CA SER A 109 -16.65 8.41 -17.26
C SER A 109 -16.63 7.10 -18.07
N LEU A 110 -16.23 5.99 -17.43
CA LEU A 110 -16.20 4.64 -18.00
C LEU A 110 -17.41 3.79 -17.58
N GLY A 111 -18.44 4.40 -16.99
CA GLY A 111 -19.63 3.67 -16.52
C GLY A 111 -19.54 3.11 -15.11
N GLY A 112 -18.45 3.37 -14.37
CA GLY A 112 -18.28 3.01 -12.97
C GLY A 112 -17.20 1.96 -12.74
N ILE A 113 -17.42 1.09 -11.75
CA ILE A 113 -16.58 -0.07 -11.48
C ILE A 113 -17.30 -1.29 -12.05
N ASP A 114 -16.72 -1.91 -13.07
CA ASP A 114 -17.22 -3.15 -13.65
C ASP A 114 -16.30 -4.31 -13.23
N PRO A 115 -16.75 -5.22 -12.36
CA PRO A 115 -15.94 -6.37 -11.97
C PRO A 115 -15.54 -7.28 -13.14
N SER A 116 -16.29 -7.25 -14.26
CA SER A 116 -16.04 -8.12 -15.41
C SER A 116 -14.84 -7.67 -16.26
N THR A 117 -14.34 -6.45 -16.07
CA THR A 117 -13.20 -5.90 -16.81
C THR A 117 -11.85 -6.23 -16.18
N ILE A 118 -11.82 -6.76 -14.95
CA ILE A 118 -10.60 -6.97 -14.16
C ILE A 118 -9.58 -7.87 -14.87
N ASP A 119 -10.06 -8.87 -15.61
CA ASP A 119 -9.21 -9.83 -16.31
C ASP A 119 -9.12 -9.53 -17.82
N LEU A 120 -9.64 -8.38 -18.26
CA LEU A 120 -9.64 -7.97 -19.66
C LEU A 120 -8.43 -7.09 -20.00
N ASN A 121 -7.94 -7.29 -21.22
CA ASN A 121 -6.76 -6.59 -21.75
C ASN A 121 -7.13 -5.42 -22.67
N THR A 122 -8.38 -4.97 -22.64
CA THR A 122 -8.86 -3.88 -23.49
C THR A 122 -8.37 -2.53 -22.98
N THR A 123 -8.26 -1.54 -23.88
CA THR A 123 -7.94 -0.15 -23.50
C THR A 123 -8.87 0.36 -22.40
N GLU A 124 -10.16 0.03 -22.46
CA GLU A 124 -11.15 0.41 -21.45
C GLU A 124 -10.84 -0.20 -20.08
N ALA A 125 -10.57 -1.51 -20.01
CA ALA A 125 -10.20 -2.18 -18.77
C ALA A 125 -8.91 -1.61 -18.14
N LEU A 126 -7.90 -1.32 -18.97
CA LEU A 126 -6.64 -0.73 -18.51
C LEU A 126 -6.83 0.70 -17.99
N LEU A 127 -7.72 1.48 -18.61
CA LEU A 127 -8.07 2.82 -18.14
C LEU A 127 -8.86 2.73 -16.83
N GLU A 128 -9.82 1.82 -16.72
CA GLU A 128 -10.59 1.58 -15.51
C GLU A 128 -9.66 1.23 -14.33
N ASP A 129 -8.74 0.29 -14.52
CA ASP A 129 -7.77 -0.10 -13.49
C ASP A 129 -6.84 1.08 -13.13
N THR A 130 -6.42 1.88 -14.11
CA THR A 130 -5.62 3.09 -13.84
C THR A 130 -6.35 4.11 -12.97
N TYR A 131 -7.61 4.41 -13.27
CA TYR A 131 -8.40 5.34 -12.46
C TYR A 131 -8.75 4.76 -11.08
N ARG A 132 -8.96 3.44 -11.01
CA ARG A 132 -9.10 2.72 -9.74
C ARG A 132 -7.85 2.88 -8.86
N GLN A 133 -6.66 2.72 -9.44
CA GLN A 133 -5.39 2.96 -8.76
C GLN A 133 -5.24 4.41 -8.26
N TYR A 134 -5.63 5.41 -9.07
CA TYR A 134 -5.64 6.81 -8.60
C TYR A 134 -6.60 7.02 -7.44
N GLY A 135 -7.80 6.42 -7.49
CA GLY A 135 -8.75 6.42 -6.39
C GLY A 135 -8.16 5.82 -5.11
N GLN A 136 -7.49 4.66 -5.23
CA GLN A 136 -6.81 3.99 -4.12
C GLN A 136 -5.67 4.82 -3.54
N LEU A 137 -4.88 5.51 -4.38
CA LEU A 137 -3.85 6.45 -3.94
C LEU A 137 -4.46 7.59 -3.13
N GLY A 138 -5.56 8.17 -3.62
CA GLY A 138 -6.32 9.21 -2.93
C GLY A 138 -6.80 8.75 -1.55
N ILE A 139 -7.45 7.58 -1.48
CA ILE A 139 -7.90 6.97 -0.23
C ILE A 139 -6.72 6.73 0.72
N SER A 140 -5.57 6.25 0.22
CA SER A 140 -4.37 6.02 1.02
C SER A 140 -3.85 7.31 1.66
N PHE A 141 -3.81 8.41 0.90
CA PHE A 141 -3.44 9.72 1.44
C PHE A 141 -4.47 10.25 2.44
N LEU A 142 -5.77 10.10 2.18
CA LEU A 142 -6.82 10.47 3.14
C LEU A 142 -6.72 9.64 4.43
N TYR A 143 -6.39 8.36 4.32
CA TYR A 143 -6.11 7.50 5.46
C TYR A 143 -4.91 8.02 6.26
N PHE A 144 -3.80 8.38 5.61
CA PHE A 144 -2.65 8.99 6.29
C PHE A 144 -3.01 10.32 6.93
N PHE A 145 -3.81 11.16 6.28
CA PHE A 145 -4.30 12.41 6.84
C PHE A 145 -5.10 12.15 8.13
N ALA A 146 -6.04 11.21 8.09
CA ALA A 146 -6.83 10.83 9.24
C ALA A 146 -5.94 10.23 10.34
N ALA A 147 -5.00 9.35 10.01
CA ALA A 147 -4.08 8.74 10.96
C ALA A 147 -3.21 9.79 11.66
N LEU A 148 -2.66 10.76 10.91
CA LEU A 148 -1.88 11.87 11.48
C LEU A 148 -2.73 12.71 12.45
N CYS A 149 -3.96 13.06 12.06
CA CYS A 149 -4.89 13.80 12.92
C CYS A 149 -5.32 13.00 14.15
N LEU A 150 -5.40 11.67 14.04
CA LEU A 150 -5.89 10.81 15.11
C LEU A 150 -4.80 10.30 16.05
N PHE A 151 -3.56 10.14 15.61
CA PHE A 151 -2.52 9.49 16.41
C PHE A 151 -1.29 10.36 16.63
N ASP A 152 -0.90 11.20 15.67
CA ASP A 152 0.40 11.89 15.73
C ASP A 152 0.29 13.37 16.11
N TYR A 153 -0.71 14.09 15.62
CA TYR A 153 -0.89 15.53 15.85
C TYR A 153 -1.94 15.81 16.92
N ILE A 154 -1.81 15.10 18.03
CA ILE A 154 -2.64 15.25 19.24
C ILE A 154 -1.74 15.45 20.46
N SER A 155 -2.32 15.82 21.60
CA SER A 155 -1.55 15.96 22.83
C SER A 155 -0.92 14.62 23.24
N PRO A 156 0.29 14.62 23.84
CA PRO A 156 0.96 13.39 24.27
C PRO A 156 0.10 12.53 25.21
N THR A 157 -0.71 13.16 26.08
CA THR A 157 -1.65 12.47 26.97
C THR A 157 -2.74 11.72 26.21
N THR A 158 -3.28 12.33 25.14
CA THR A 158 -4.28 11.68 24.27
C THR A 158 -3.64 10.58 23.44
N GLN A 159 -2.40 10.79 22.98
CA GLN A 159 -1.66 9.81 22.19
C GLN A 159 -1.42 8.53 22.98
N ALA A 160 -0.87 8.63 24.20
CA ALA A 160 -0.65 7.49 25.09
C ALA A 160 -1.97 6.73 25.35
N ARG A 161 -3.05 7.48 25.61
CA ARG A 161 -4.39 6.90 25.79
C ARG A 161 -4.83 6.11 24.56
N ARG A 162 -4.75 6.68 23.35
CA ARG A 162 -5.19 6.01 22.11
C ARG A 162 -4.33 4.79 21.76
N THR A 163 -3.02 4.87 21.89
CA THR A 163 -2.12 3.73 21.66
C THR A 163 -2.50 2.53 22.54
N ARG A 164 -2.94 2.78 23.78
CA ARG A 164 -3.44 1.74 24.69
C ARG A 164 -4.76 1.12 24.25
N TYR A 165 -5.68 1.89 23.64
CA TYR A 165 -6.98 1.38 23.18
C TYR A 165 -6.92 0.63 21.85
N PHE A 166 -5.90 0.89 21.01
CA PHE A 166 -5.76 0.25 19.70
C PHE A 166 -4.51 -0.65 19.61
N PRO A 167 -4.33 -1.63 20.51
CA PRO A 167 -3.17 -2.52 20.48
C PRO A 167 -3.15 -3.38 19.22
N TRP A 168 -4.32 -3.69 18.65
CA TRP A 168 -4.44 -4.46 17.41
C TRP A 168 -3.78 -3.71 16.24
N LEU A 169 -4.06 -2.41 16.09
CA LEU A 169 -3.50 -1.59 15.01
C LEU A 169 -1.98 -1.50 15.14
N ARG A 170 -1.48 -1.34 16.36
CA ARG A 170 -0.04 -1.41 16.65
C ARG A 170 0.56 -2.74 16.21
N ARG A 171 -0.04 -3.87 16.59
CA ARG A 171 0.43 -5.22 16.21
C ARG A 171 0.50 -5.39 14.70
N PHE A 172 -0.54 -5.00 13.97
CA PHE A 172 -0.54 -5.06 12.50
C PHE A 172 0.54 -4.19 11.88
N GLY A 173 0.76 -2.97 12.38
CA GLY A 173 1.84 -2.10 11.89
C GLY A 173 3.25 -2.67 12.10
N MET A 174 3.43 -3.56 13.07
CA MET A 174 4.72 -4.23 13.34
C MET A 174 5.05 -5.35 12.36
N ILE A 175 4.04 -5.95 11.71
CA ILE A 175 4.18 -7.11 10.81
C ILE A 175 3.47 -6.94 9.46
N SER A 176 3.21 -5.72 9.02
CA SER A 176 2.43 -5.43 7.81
C SER A 176 2.99 -6.03 6.50
N ALA A 177 4.32 -6.02 6.31
CA ALA A 177 4.99 -6.67 5.18
C ALA A 177 4.93 -8.20 5.28
N THR A 178 5.03 -8.76 6.48
CA THR A 178 4.81 -10.20 6.70
C THR A 178 3.38 -10.59 6.32
N VAL A 179 2.38 -9.84 6.81
CA VAL A 179 0.97 -10.04 6.45
C VAL A 179 0.82 -9.96 4.94
N TYR A 180 1.32 -8.91 4.29
CA TYR A 180 1.21 -8.73 2.84
C TYR A 180 1.76 -9.91 2.03
N VAL A 181 2.94 -10.43 2.38
CA VAL A 181 3.57 -11.54 1.62
C VAL A 181 2.88 -12.89 1.87
N PHE A 182 2.46 -13.15 3.10
CA PHE A 182 1.94 -14.46 3.48
C PHE A 182 0.41 -14.55 3.45
N GLU A 183 -0.31 -13.45 3.29
CA GLU A 183 -1.77 -13.42 3.23
C GLU A 183 -2.30 -14.36 2.15
N SER A 184 -1.73 -14.31 0.94
CA SER A 184 -2.23 -15.12 -0.17
C SER A 184 -1.94 -16.61 0.01
N ILE A 185 -0.84 -16.96 0.67
CA ILE A 185 -0.52 -18.36 1.04
C ILE A 185 -1.53 -18.87 2.06
N LEU A 186 -1.81 -18.06 3.08
CA LEU A 186 -2.80 -18.37 4.11
C LEU A 186 -4.19 -18.51 3.48
N ALA A 187 -4.57 -17.60 2.58
CA ALA A 187 -5.83 -17.61 1.86
C ALA A 187 -5.98 -18.88 0.99
N ALA A 188 -4.94 -19.22 0.24
CA ALA A 188 -4.90 -20.44 -0.58
C ALA A 188 -5.00 -21.72 0.27
N THR A 189 -4.36 -21.74 1.43
CA THR A 189 -4.45 -22.86 2.37
C THR A 189 -5.88 -23.01 2.93
N PHE A 190 -6.51 -21.91 3.35
CA PHE A 190 -7.92 -21.93 3.76
C PHE A 190 -8.84 -22.40 2.63
N ARG A 191 -8.61 -21.94 1.41
CA ARG A 191 -9.31 -22.40 0.21
C ARG A 191 -9.21 -23.91 0.04
N HIS A 192 -8.01 -24.45 0.14
CA HIS A 192 -7.79 -25.88 0.00
C HIS A 192 -8.46 -26.68 1.12
N LEU A 193 -8.35 -26.23 2.38
CA LEU A 193 -8.94 -26.90 3.53
C LEU A 193 -10.47 -26.91 3.49
N LEU A 194 -11.11 -25.78 3.13
CA LEU A 194 -12.56 -25.71 3.05
C LEU A 194 -13.10 -26.53 1.87
N ASN A 195 -12.41 -26.53 0.72
CA ASN A 195 -12.78 -27.35 -0.42
C ASN A 195 -12.67 -28.86 -0.15
N ALA A 196 -11.91 -29.28 0.87
CA ALA A 196 -11.83 -30.68 1.28
C ALA A 196 -13.06 -31.13 2.11
N LEU A 197 -13.90 -30.20 2.57
CA LEU A 197 -15.09 -30.51 3.36
C LEU A 197 -16.26 -30.91 2.43
N PRO A 198 -16.86 -32.12 2.59
CA PRO A 198 -17.91 -32.60 1.69
C PRO A 198 -19.18 -31.73 1.63
N TRP A 199 -19.43 -30.95 2.69
CA TRP A 199 -20.59 -30.05 2.81
C TRP A 199 -20.30 -28.61 2.36
N PHE A 200 -19.08 -28.30 1.97
CA PHE A 200 -18.73 -26.96 1.51
C PHE A 200 -19.05 -26.83 0.02
N ALA A 201 -20.12 -26.09 -0.29
CA ALA A 201 -20.65 -25.94 -1.66
C ALA A 201 -19.82 -24.99 -2.56
N GLY A 202 -18.63 -24.58 -2.12
CA GLY A 202 -17.75 -23.67 -2.84
C GLY A 202 -17.75 -22.24 -2.29
N TRP A 203 -17.02 -21.38 -2.98
CA TRP A 203 -16.78 -19.99 -2.58
C TRP A 203 -17.87 -19.08 -3.11
N ASN A 204 -18.37 -18.19 -2.26
CA ASN A 204 -19.31 -17.15 -2.67
C ASN A 204 -18.54 -15.92 -3.12
N GLU A 205 -18.55 -15.65 -4.42
CA GLU A 205 -17.87 -14.51 -5.05
C GLU A 205 -18.68 -13.20 -5.00
N SER A 206 -19.85 -13.21 -4.33
CA SER A 206 -20.57 -11.96 -4.05
C SER A 206 -19.71 -11.03 -3.20
N MET A 207 -19.88 -9.72 -3.42
CA MET A 207 -19.18 -8.68 -2.67
C MET A 207 -19.30 -8.87 -1.14
N GLY A 208 -20.49 -9.27 -0.66
CA GLY A 208 -20.70 -9.56 0.76
C GLY A 208 -19.85 -10.73 1.27
N GLY A 209 -19.74 -11.82 0.47
CA GLY A 209 -18.87 -12.95 0.78
C GLY A 209 -17.40 -12.55 0.84
N VAL A 210 -16.93 -11.75 -0.12
CA VAL A 210 -15.57 -11.22 -0.16
C VAL A 210 -15.26 -10.34 1.06
N ILE A 211 -16.18 -9.45 1.44
CA ILE A 211 -16.02 -8.59 2.63
C ILE A 211 -15.93 -9.43 3.91
N LEU A 212 -16.84 -10.40 4.09
CA LEU A 212 -16.82 -11.28 5.25
C LEU A 212 -15.53 -12.10 5.33
N TYR A 213 -15.05 -12.59 4.19
CA TYR A 213 -13.78 -13.30 4.11
C TYR A 213 -12.59 -12.39 4.45
N GLY A 214 -12.57 -11.16 3.96
CA GLY A 214 -11.55 -10.17 4.32
C GLY A 214 -11.55 -9.87 5.83
N LEU A 215 -12.72 -9.68 6.43
CA LEU A 215 -12.85 -9.49 7.89
C LEU A 215 -12.35 -10.71 8.67
N PHE A 216 -12.66 -11.92 8.19
CA PHE A 216 -12.15 -13.15 8.77
C PHE A 216 -10.62 -13.20 8.72
N LEU A 217 -10.01 -12.91 7.57
CA LEU A 217 -8.54 -12.87 7.43
C LEU A 217 -7.91 -11.83 8.34
N VAL A 218 -8.52 -10.65 8.50
CA VAL A 218 -8.07 -9.64 9.49
C VAL A 218 -8.14 -10.22 10.91
N GLY A 219 -9.18 -10.96 11.26
CA GLY A 219 -9.28 -11.64 12.55
C GLY A 219 -8.15 -12.66 12.76
N VAL A 220 -7.90 -13.52 11.77
CA VAL A 220 -6.83 -14.54 11.81
C VAL A 220 -5.46 -13.88 11.95
N TRP A 221 -5.16 -12.88 11.12
CA TRP A 221 -3.90 -12.14 11.22
C TRP A 221 -3.77 -11.38 12.54
N GLY A 222 -4.87 -10.89 13.11
CA GLY A 222 -4.88 -10.27 14.44
C GLY A 222 -4.46 -11.23 15.54
N LEU A 223 -4.94 -12.49 15.48
CA LEU A 223 -4.53 -13.55 16.39
C LEU A 223 -3.06 -13.95 16.18
N ILE A 224 -2.65 -14.12 14.92
CA ILE A 224 -1.25 -14.40 14.58
C ILE A 224 -0.34 -13.31 15.14
N ALA A 225 -0.67 -12.03 14.91
CA ALA A 225 0.10 -10.89 15.41
C ALA A 225 0.13 -10.84 16.94
N TYR A 226 -0.96 -11.21 17.61
CA TYR A 226 -1.03 -11.31 19.07
C TYR A 226 -0.04 -12.35 19.63
N PHE A 227 0.02 -13.55 19.04
CA PHE A 227 0.99 -14.56 19.45
C PHE A 227 2.42 -14.17 19.07
N TRP A 228 2.60 -13.54 17.91
CA TRP A 228 3.91 -13.11 17.43
C TRP A 228 4.51 -12.00 18.32
N GLU A 229 3.66 -11.15 18.89
CA GLU A 229 4.08 -10.15 19.89
C GLU A 229 4.79 -10.81 21.09
N LYS A 230 4.36 -12.01 21.51
CA LYS A 230 4.95 -12.72 22.66
C LYS A 230 6.41 -13.15 22.43
N ILE A 231 6.81 -13.30 21.16
CA ILE A 231 8.19 -13.58 20.76
C ILE A 231 8.89 -12.34 20.19
N ASN A 232 8.39 -11.14 20.49
CA ASN A 232 8.91 -9.85 20.02
C ASN A 232 9.03 -9.78 18.49
N TYR A 233 8.07 -10.38 17.78
CA TYR A 233 8.01 -10.38 16.31
C TYR A 233 9.22 -11.02 15.60
N LYS A 234 10.02 -11.84 16.31
CA LYS A 234 11.15 -12.58 15.72
C LYS A 234 10.69 -13.48 14.57
N PHE A 235 11.48 -13.60 13.50
CA PHE A 235 11.16 -14.34 12.27
C PHE A 235 10.10 -13.73 11.34
N SER A 236 9.54 -12.56 11.67
CA SER A 236 8.82 -11.76 10.68
C SER A 236 9.78 -11.27 9.57
N LEU A 237 9.25 -10.97 8.39
CA LEU A 237 10.01 -10.35 7.30
C LEU A 237 10.62 -9.02 7.75
N GLU A 238 9.89 -8.22 8.51
CA GLU A 238 10.38 -6.97 9.08
C GLU A 238 11.56 -7.17 10.02
N TRP A 239 11.50 -8.20 10.88
CA TRP A 239 12.64 -8.56 11.73
C TRP A 239 13.86 -8.93 10.88
N GLY A 240 13.67 -9.76 9.84
CA GLY A 240 14.73 -10.14 8.90
C GLY A 240 15.35 -8.92 8.20
N LEU A 241 14.52 -8.01 7.69
CA LEU A 241 14.96 -6.77 7.04
C LEU A 241 15.78 -5.90 7.99
N ILE A 242 15.38 -5.79 9.26
CA ILE A 242 16.15 -5.04 10.25
C ILE A 242 17.51 -5.68 10.52
N GLN A 243 17.61 -7.02 10.57
CA GLN A 243 18.93 -7.67 10.70
C GLN A 243 19.84 -7.39 9.50
N ILE A 244 19.28 -7.42 8.28
CA ILE A 244 20.02 -7.09 7.06
C ILE A 244 20.51 -5.63 7.09
N ILE A 245 19.62 -4.69 7.43
CA ILE A 245 19.97 -3.26 7.52
C ILE A 245 20.99 -3.01 8.62
N LYS A 246 20.86 -3.66 9.78
CA LYS A 246 21.83 -3.54 10.88
C LYS A 246 23.21 -4.02 10.44
N LYS A 247 23.28 -5.14 9.72
CA LYS A 247 24.53 -5.68 9.18
C LYS A 247 25.14 -4.77 8.10
N GLY A 248 24.32 -4.17 7.24
CA GLY A 248 24.80 -3.33 6.13
C GLY A 248 25.14 -1.89 6.51
N SER A 249 24.38 -1.28 7.42
CA SER A 249 24.51 0.15 7.77
C SER A 249 25.21 0.42 9.10
N GLY A 250 25.34 -0.59 9.96
CA GLY A 250 25.83 -0.45 11.33
C GLY A 250 24.89 0.30 12.28
N LYS A 251 23.73 0.79 11.81
CA LYS A 251 22.74 1.50 12.63
C LYS A 251 21.72 0.53 13.21
N GLN A 252 21.39 0.70 14.50
CA GLN A 252 20.25 0.02 15.11
C GLN A 252 18.95 0.72 14.70
N SER A 253 17.90 -0.06 14.46
CA SER A 253 16.56 0.44 14.17
C SER A 253 15.74 0.45 15.46
N ASP A 254 15.15 1.59 15.79
CA ASP A 254 14.31 1.77 16.98
C ASP A 254 12.94 1.06 16.87
N LYS A 255 12.60 0.50 15.70
CA LYS A 255 11.26 -0.05 15.43
C LYS A 255 10.84 -1.12 16.45
N TYR A 256 11.77 -1.94 16.96
CA TYR A 256 11.49 -3.01 17.92
C TYR A 256 11.96 -2.72 19.35
N ASP A 257 12.22 -1.46 19.70
CA ASP A 257 12.52 -1.10 21.09
C ASP A 257 11.23 -1.16 21.94
N LEU A 258 10.89 -2.38 22.34
CA LEU A 258 9.73 -2.67 23.18
C LEU A 258 9.94 -2.15 24.61
N GLU A 259 11.17 -1.89 25.06
CA GLU A 259 11.41 -1.29 26.38
C GLU A 259 10.97 0.17 26.41
N ARG A 260 11.23 0.92 25.33
CA ARG A 260 10.65 2.26 25.18
C ARG A 260 9.12 2.25 25.17
N LEU A 261 8.49 1.22 24.61
CA LEU A 261 7.03 1.08 24.60
C LEU A 261 6.48 0.68 25.98
N LYS A 262 7.18 -0.17 26.75
CA LYS A 262 6.83 -0.51 28.14
C LYS A 262 6.97 0.68 29.08
N ASN A 263 7.95 1.55 28.84
CA ASN A 263 8.13 2.77 29.63
C ASN A 263 7.06 3.86 29.36
N MET A 264 6.16 3.64 28.39
CA MET A 264 4.98 4.48 28.13
C MET A 264 3.69 3.90 28.75
N GLU A 265 3.73 2.70 29.34
CA GLU A 265 2.63 2.08 30.08
C GLU A 265 2.66 2.45 31.56
#